data_AF-A0A2V9LB43-F1
#
_entry.id   AF-A0A2V9LB43-F1
#
_cell.length_a   1.000
_cell.length_b   1.000
_cell.length_c   1.000
_cell.angle_alpha   90.00
_cell.angle_beta   90.00
_cell.angle_gamma   90.00
#
_symmetry.space_group_name_H-M   'P 1'
#
loop_
_entity.id
_entity.type
_entity.pdbx_description
1 polymer ?
#
loop_
_entity_poly.entity_id
_entity_poly.type
_entity_poly.pdbx_seq_one_letter_code
_entity_poly.pdbx_strand_id
1 'polypeptide(L)' 'VYVNASTIGAETHLPFGGTKQTGNGHREAAAAALDFYSEWKSLYIDYSGKLQRAQIDT' A
#
# COMPACT_ATOMS: atom_id res chain seq x y z
N VAL A 1 1.08 -12.85 13.96
CA VAL A 1 0.64 -13.54 15.20
C VAL A 1 1.84 -14.23 15.77
N TYR A 2 2.12 -14.03 17.05
CA TYR A 2 3.23 -14.68 17.73
C TYR A 2 2.84 -16.10 18.18
N VAL A 3 3.76 -17.04 18.03
CA VAL A 3 3.66 -18.41 18.53
C VAL A 3 4.81 -18.61 19.50
N ASN A 4 4.53 -19.06 20.73
CA ASN A 4 5.53 -19.22 21.82
C ASN A 4 6.36 -17.96 22.13
N ALA A 5 5.80 -16.78 21.86
CA ALA A 5 6.42 -15.48 22.16
C ALA A 5 5.39 -14.51 22.76
N SER A 6 5.87 -13.41 23.35
CA SER A 6 5.02 -12.41 24.00
C SER A 6 4.13 -11.65 23.01
N THR A 7 3.09 -11.00 23.54
CA THR A 7 2.23 -10.10 22.76
C THR A 7 2.88 -8.75 22.46
N ILE A 8 3.98 -8.42 23.14
CA ILE A 8 4.82 -7.24 22.91
C ILE A 8 6.07 -7.62 22.11
N GLY A 9 6.77 -6.61 21.59
CA GLY A 9 8.06 -6.78 20.91
C GLY A 9 7.95 -6.94 19.39
N ALA A 10 7.02 -6.20 18.76
CA ALA A 10 6.90 -6.19 17.31
C ALA A 10 8.19 -5.70 16.62
N GLU A 11 8.72 -6.48 15.70
CA GLU A 11 9.90 -6.11 14.92
C GLU A 11 9.57 -4.99 13.91
N THR A 12 10.48 -4.02 13.76
CA THR A 12 10.25 -2.78 13.00
C THR A 12 10.04 -2.95 11.49
N HIS A 13 10.46 -4.09 10.95
CA HIS A 13 10.33 -4.41 9.53
C HIS A 13 9.04 -5.18 9.20
N LEU A 14 8.18 -5.45 10.20
CA LEU A 14 6.88 -6.08 10.01
C LEU A 14 5.76 -5.03 10.14
N PRO A 15 4.64 -5.20 9.42
CA PRO A 15 3.48 -4.32 9.54
C PRO A 15 2.86 -4.39 10.96
N PHE A 16 2.60 -3.23 11.55
CA PHE A 16 1.94 -3.11 12.86
C PHE A 16 0.52 -2.56 12.72
N GLY A 17 -0.43 -3.13 13.46
CA GLY A 17 -1.80 -2.60 13.53
C GLY A 17 -2.84 -3.65 13.90
N GLY A 18 -3.99 -3.15 14.36
CA GLY A 18 -5.10 -3.95 14.88
C GLY A 18 -6.25 -4.19 13.89
N THR A 19 -7.26 -4.88 14.38
CA THR A 19 -8.56 -5.07 13.70
C THR A 19 -9.69 -4.87 14.72
N LYS A 20 -10.94 -4.75 14.27
CA LYS A 20 -12.11 -4.46 15.13
C LYS A 20 -11.96 -3.10 15.83
N GLN A 21 -12.09 -3.05 17.15
CA GLN A 21 -12.03 -1.80 17.92
C GLN A 21 -10.60 -1.23 18.05
N THR A 22 -9.57 -1.95 17.58
CA THR A 22 -8.17 -1.52 17.67
C THR A 22 -7.57 -1.09 16.32
N GLY A 23 -8.37 -1.05 15.24
CA GLY A 23 -7.88 -0.59 13.94
C GLY A 23 -8.94 -0.57 12.85
N ASN A 24 -8.70 0.24 11.82
CA ASN A 24 -9.60 0.47 10.69
C ASN A 24 -9.12 -0.20 9.38
N GLY A 25 -8.14 -1.11 9.47
CA GLY A 25 -7.54 -1.80 8.32
C GLY A 25 -6.16 -1.29 7.94
N HIS A 26 -5.81 -0.04 8.28
CA HIS A 26 -4.47 0.48 8.03
C HIS A 26 -3.40 -0.24 8.86
N ARG A 27 -2.17 -0.18 8.35
CA ARG A 27 -0.97 -0.70 9.01
C ARG A 27 0.12 0.36 8.98
N GLU A 28 0.90 0.40 10.04
CA GLU A 28 2.09 1.22 10.18
C GLU A 28 3.34 0.36 10.05
N ALA A 29 4.50 1.02 10.03
CA ALA A 29 5.83 0.43 9.87
C ALA A 29 6.04 -0.36 8.56
N ALA A 30 7.32 -0.65 8.27
CA ALA A 30 7.75 -1.38 7.09
C ALA A 30 7.18 -0.82 5.76
N ALA A 31 7.07 -1.67 4.74
CA ALA A 31 6.49 -1.29 3.45
C ALA A 31 4.99 -0.95 3.54
N ALA A 32 4.27 -1.49 4.52
CA ALA A 32 2.83 -1.28 4.66
C ALA A 32 2.47 0.18 5.01
N ALA A 33 3.40 0.93 5.63
CA ALA A 33 3.22 2.35 5.89
C ALA A 33 3.10 3.19 4.60
N LEU A 34 3.63 2.72 3.47
CA LEU A 34 3.56 3.44 2.19
C LEU A 34 2.11 3.60 1.73
N ASP A 35 1.26 2.59 1.93
CA ASP A 35 -0.15 2.67 1.54
C ASP A 35 -0.94 3.72 2.33
N PHE A 36 -0.46 4.10 3.53
CA PHE A 36 -1.11 5.13 4.37
C PHE A 36 -0.54 6.53 4.13
N TYR A 37 0.79 6.64 3.97
CA TYR A 37 1.46 7.94 3.84
C TYR A 37 1.74 8.37 2.40
N SER A 38 1.38 7.53 1.41
CA SER A 38 1.53 7.86 0.00
C SER A 38 0.28 7.48 -0.79
N GLU A 39 0.16 8.06 -1.98
CA GLU A 39 -0.90 7.76 -2.93
C GLU A 39 -0.30 7.26 -4.25
N TRP A 40 -1.04 6.39 -4.94
CA TRP A 40 -0.66 5.93 -6.27
C TRP A 40 -0.91 7.03 -7.30
N LYS A 41 0.15 7.39 -8.04
CA LYS A 41 0.07 8.31 -9.17
C LYS A 41 0.42 7.58 -10.46
N SER A 42 -0.58 7.43 -11.34
CA SER A 42 -0.39 6.83 -12.65
C SER A 42 -0.10 7.90 -13.70
N LEU A 43 1.00 7.75 -14.44
CA LEU A 43 1.37 8.64 -15.55
C LEU A 43 1.48 7.82 -16.84
N TYR A 44 0.85 8.31 -17.90
CA TYR A 44 1.00 7.81 -19.26
C TYR A 44 1.74 8.86 -20.09
N ILE A 45 2.81 8.44 -20.79
CA ILE A 45 3.61 9.33 -21.64
C ILE A 45 3.52 8.81 -23.06
N ASP A 46 2.95 9.62 -23.95
CA ASP A 46 2.77 9.30 -25.37
C ASP A 46 3.86 9.96 -26.22
N TYR A 47 4.62 9.15 -26.96
CA TYR A 47 5.68 9.59 -27.86
C TYR A 47 5.29 9.52 -29.35
N SER A 48 4.04 9.17 -29.66
CA SER A 48 3.61 8.88 -31.04
C SER A 48 3.36 10.11 -31.91
N GLY A 49 3.41 11.32 -31.33
CA GLY A 49 3.16 12.57 -32.06
C GLY A 49 1.73 12.74 -32.59
N LYS A 50 0.80 11.87 -32.18
CA LYS A 50 -0.62 11.90 -32.54
C LYS A 50 -1.49 11.59 -31.33
N LEU A 51 -2.75 12.01 -31.35
CA LEU A 51 -3.71 11.70 -30.29
C LEU A 51 -4.10 10.21 -30.36
N GLN A 52 -3.73 9.45 -29.33
CA GLN A 52 -4.20 8.07 -29.17
C GLN A 52 -5.48 8.03 -28.34
N ARG A 53 -6.49 7.32 -28.85
CA ARG A 53 -7.78 7.12 -28.18
C ARG A 53 -7.90 5.68 -27.71
N ALA A 54 -7.37 5.43 -26.52
CA ALA A 54 -7.48 4.11 -25.89
C ALA A 54 -8.95 3.66 -25.87
N GLN A 55 -9.19 2.38 -26.13
CA GLN A 55 -10.52 1.74 -26.13
C GLN A 55 -11.48 2.18 -27.27
N ILE A 56 -11.08 3.06 -28.18
CA ILE A 56 -11.89 3.48 -29.34
C ILE A 56 -11.24 3.02 -30.64
N ASP A 57 -9.98 3.40 -30.83
CA ASP A 57 -9.21 3.02 -32.01
C ASP A 57 -8.45 1.74 -31.63
N THR A 58 -9.08 0.58 -31.89
CA THR A 58 -8.45 -0.75 -31.72
C THR A 58 -7.83 -1.21 -33.03
#